data_AF-A0A1V6BND8-F1
#
_entry.id   AF-A0A1V6BND8-F1
#
_cell.length_a   1.000
_cell.length_b   1.000
_cell.length_c   1.000
_cell.angle_alpha   90.00
_cell.angle_beta   90.00
_cell.angle_gamma   90.00
#
_symmetry.space_group_name_H-M   'P 1'
#
loop_
_entity.id
_entity.type
_entity.pdbx_description
1 polymer ?
#
loop_
_entity_poly.entity_id
_entity_poly.type
_entity_poly.pdbx_seq_one_letter_code
_entity_poly.pdbx_strand_id
1 'polypeptide(L)'
;MDKIMKFITDFFPPTLESLFWMLLKIAIIIAVIMIVMEILKALKVLDWLNKVLFHFTKHLGITPQASTPLLVGILLGITYGAGAILASYTNKEMTKKDVVLVGVFLCLCHAIIEDTLLFASIGAIGWLLVIVRFTVASIVTGLINLLYHPKEKTDVQTAAPVAGPVGLAEK
;
A
#
# COMPACT_ATOMS: atom_id res chain seq x y z
N MET A 1 -2.06 39.51 -36.25
CA MET A 1 -1.27 38.28 -35.97
C MET A 1 -0.26 38.51 -34.86
N ASP A 2 0.37 39.68 -34.76
CA ASP A 2 1.41 39.99 -33.75
C ASP A 2 0.95 39.92 -32.29
N LYS A 3 -0.33 40.24 -32.02
CA LYS A 3 -0.91 40.10 -30.67
C LYS A 3 -1.01 38.65 -30.21
N ILE A 4 -1.27 37.73 -31.15
CA ILE A 4 -1.33 36.28 -30.90
C ILE A 4 0.09 35.73 -30.74
N MET A 5 1.02 36.16 -31.61
CA MET A 5 2.42 35.75 -31.51
C MET A 5 3.04 36.18 -30.19
N LYS A 6 2.83 37.45 -29.77
CA LYS A 6 3.25 37.97 -28.47
C LYS A 6 2.62 37.22 -27.31
N PHE A 7 1.32 36.94 -27.38
CA PHE A 7 0.64 36.14 -26.35
C PHE A 7 1.27 34.75 -26.21
N ILE A 8 1.59 34.07 -27.32
CA ILE A 8 2.25 32.76 -27.30
C ILE A 8 3.67 32.88 -26.71
N THR A 9 4.49 33.83 -27.15
CA THR A 9 5.86 33.99 -26.63
C THR A 9 5.93 34.51 -25.20
N ASP A 10 4.91 35.24 -24.71
CA ASP A 10 4.89 35.75 -23.34
C ASP A 10 4.29 34.73 -22.37
N PHE A 11 3.41 33.85 -22.87
CA PHE A 11 2.73 32.85 -22.05
C PHE A 11 3.49 31.52 -21.99
N PHE A 12 3.98 31.00 -23.12
CA PHE A 12 4.49 29.62 -23.21
C PHE A 12 5.85 29.38 -22.52
N PRO A 13 6.89 30.21 -22.69
CA PRO A 13 8.18 29.97 -22.04
C PRO A 13 8.12 29.98 -20.50
N PRO A 14 7.53 31.00 -19.84
CA PRO A 14 7.54 31.04 -18.37
C PRO A 14 6.60 29.99 -17.76
N THR A 15 5.51 29.63 -18.45
CA THR A 15 4.63 28.54 -17.99
C THR A 15 5.31 27.18 -18.12
N LEU A 16 6.04 26.91 -19.22
CA LEU A 16 6.82 25.68 -19.36
C LEU A 16 7.94 25.57 -18.31
N GLU A 17 8.68 26.65 -18.07
CA GLU A 17 9.74 26.65 -17.06
C GLU A 17 9.20 26.40 -15.65
N SER A 18 8.11 27.07 -15.28
CA SER A 18 7.47 26.86 -13.97
C SER A 18 6.87 25.47 -13.81
N LEU A 19 6.24 24.92 -14.87
CA LEU A 19 5.74 23.55 -14.88
C LEU A 19 6.88 22.55 -14.71
N PHE A 20 7.96 22.75 -15.43
CA PHE A 20 9.14 21.89 -15.39
C PHE A 20 9.74 21.88 -13.98
N TRP A 21 9.93 23.05 -13.37
CA TRP A 21 10.42 23.15 -11.99
C TRP A 21 9.48 22.50 -10.97
N MET A 22 8.17 22.61 -11.16
CA MET A 22 7.19 21.99 -10.28
C MET A 22 7.24 20.46 -10.38
N LEU A 23 7.24 19.92 -11.61
CA LEU A 23 7.33 18.48 -11.87
C LEU A 23 8.65 17.91 -11.34
N LEU A 24 9.76 18.61 -11.56
CA LEU A 24 11.07 18.20 -11.08
C LEU A 24 11.12 18.14 -9.55
N LYS A 25 10.56 19.14 -8.85
CA LYS A 25 10.46 19.14 -7.38
C LYS A 25 9.67 17.94 -6.86
N ILE A 26 8.49 17.68 -7.44
CA ILE A 26 7.64 16.54 -7.04
C ILE A 26 8.37 15.22 -7.31
N ALA A 27 8.99 15.07 -8.49
CA ALA A 27 9.72 13.85 -8.84
C ALA A 27 10.90 13.57 -7.88
N ILE A 28 11.65 14.61 -7.49
CA ILE A 28 12.74 14.47 -6.53
C ILE A 28 12.22 14.05 -5.16
N ILE A 29 11.11 14.67 -4.68
CA ILE A 29 10.49 14.32 -3.40
C ILE A 29 10.08 12.84 -3.39
N ILE A 30 9.38 12.39 -4.42
CA ILE A 30 8.94 10.99 -4.55
C ILE A 30 10.14 10.04 -4.60
N ALA A 31 11.16 10.36 -5.41
CA ALA A 31 12.35 9.52 -5.54
C ALA A 31 13.08 9.35 -4.20
N VAL A 32 13.26 10.43 -3.43
CA VAL A 32 13.91 10.37 -2.12
C VAL A 32 13.08 9.54 -1.14
N ILE A 33 11.76 9.74 -1.10
CA ILE A 33 10.86 8.97 -0.23
C ILE A 33 10.93 7.47 -0.58
N MET A 34 10.88 7.12 -1.87
CA MET A 34 10.97 5.73 -2.34
C MET A 34 12.28 5.04 -1.93
N ILE A 35 13.42 5.74 -2.07
CA ILE A 35 14.72 5.21 -1.66
C ILE A 35 14.75 4.98 -0.14
N VAL A 36 14.30 5.95 0.64
CA VAL A 36 14.25 5.85 2.11
C VAL A 36 13.34 4.70 2.55
N MET A 37 12.19 4.53 1.90
CA MET A 37 11.24 3.46 2.19
C MET A 37 11.81 2.07 1.87
N GLU A 38 12.54 1.92 0.76
CA GLU A 38 13.20 0.64 0.43
C GLU A 38 14.33 0.31 1.42
N ILE A 39 15.04 1.32 1.93
CA ILE A 39 16.03 1.14 3.01
C ILE A 39 15.34 0.72 4.32
N LEU A 40 14.27 1.40 4.72
CA LEU A 40 13.48 1.06 5.92
C LEU A 40 12.94 -0.38 5.87
N LYS A 41 12.56 -0.84 4.69
CA LYS A 41 12.17 -2.22 4.43
C LYS A 41 13.33 -3.19 4.61
N ALA A 42 14.50 -2.88 4.05
CA ALA A 42 15.70 -3.70 4.22
C ALA A 42 16.13 -3.82 5.70
N LEU A 43 15.85 -2.81 6.53
CA LEU A 43 16.17 -2.79 7.95
C LEU A 43 15.21 -3.58 8.85
N LYS A 44 14.22 -4.30 8.29
CA LYS A 44 13.21 -5.10 9.06
C LYS A 44 12.39 -4.31 10.10
N VAL A 45 12.44 -2.98 10.07
CA VAL A 45 11.54 -2.14 10.89
C VAL A 45 10.07 -2.44 10.55
N LEU A 46 9.82 -2.84 9.31
CA LEU A 46 8.54 -3.32 8.83
C LEU A 46 8.03 -4.58 9.53
N ASP A 47 8.90 -5.50 9.94
CA ASP A 47 8.47 -6.73 10.63
C ASP A 47 7.85 -6.44 12.00
N TRP A 48 8.32 -5.37 12.66
CA TRP A 48 7.72 -4.88 13.90
C TRP A 48 6.35 -4.25 13.65
N LEU A 49 6.23 -3.43 12.60
CA LEU A 49 4.95 -2.84 12.20
C LEU A 49 3.94 -3.90 11.74
N ASN A 50 4.43 -5.00 11.16
CA ASN A 50 3.65 -6.17 10.77
C ASN A 50 2.94 -6.81 11.97
N LYS A 51 3.58 -6.85 13.15
CA LYS A 51 2.95 -7.37 14.39
C LYS A 51 1.80 -6.47 14.88
N VAL A 52 1.93 -5.16 14.70
CA VAL A 52 0.88 -4.20 15.07
C VAL A 52 -0.29 -4.30 14.09
N LEU A 53 0.00 -4.31 12.79
CA LEU A 53 -1.02 -4.50 11.75
C LEU A 53 -1.72 -5.85 11.89
N PHE A 54 -0.98 -6.91 12.24
CA PHE A 54 -1.51 -8.26 12.46
C PHE A 54 -2.63 -8.30 13.51
N HIS A 55 -2.50 -7.52 14.58
CA HIS A 55 -3.57 -7.42 15.57
C HIS A 55 -4.81 -6.73 14.99
N PHE A 56 -4.60 -5.73 14.12
CA PHE A 56 -5.67 -4.97 13.49
C PHE A 56 -6.38 -5.76 12.37
N THR A 57 -5.64 -6.51 11.56
CA THR A 57 -6.18 -7.35 10.47
C THR A 57 -7.06 -8.47 10.98
N LYS A 58 -6.77 -8.99 12.18
CA LYS A 58 -7.63 -9.96 12.87
C LYS A 58 -9.05 -9.42 13.12
N HIS A 59 -9.19 -8.14 13.46
CA HIS A 59 -10.50 -7.50 13.65
C HIS A 59 -11.24 -7.28 12.31
N LEU A 60 -10.50 -7.15 11.21
CA LEU A 60 -11.06 -6.99 9.87
C LEU A 60 -11.47 -8.34 9.23
N GLY A 61 -11.22 -9.47 9.89
CA GLY A 61 -11.55 -10.80 9.37
C GLY A 61 -10.59 -11.28 8.27
N ILE A 62 -9.39 -10.72 8.23
CA ILE A 62 -8.31 -11.05 7.30
C ILE A 62 -7.41 -12.11 7.93
N THR A 63 -6.94 -13.08 7.13
CA THR A 63 -6.02 -14.12 7.62
C THR A 63 -4.63 -13.57 7.98
N PRO A 64 -3.90 -14.22 8.90
CA PRO A 64 -2.51 -13.89 9.22
C PRO A 64 -1.61 -13.70 8.00
N GLN A 65 -1.74 -14.60 7.04
CA GLN A 65 -0.93 -14.68 5.83
C GLN A 65 -1.16 -13.49 4.89
N ALA A 66 -2.38 -12.96 4.89
CA ALA A 66 -2.79 -11.77 4.13
C ALA A 66 -2.31 -10.44 4.76
N SER A 67 -1.75 -10.46 5.97
CA SER A 67 -1.25 -9.25 6.65
C SER A 67 0.03 -8.70 6.01
N THR A 68 0.89 -9.57 5.48
CA THR A 68 2.13 -9.15 4.83
C THR A 68 1.87 -8.38 3.52
N PRO A 69 1.04 -8.89 2.58
CA PRO A 69 0.66 -8.11 1.39
C PRO A 69 -0.02 -6.78 1.71
N LEU A 70 -0.87 -6.76 2.75
CA LEU A 70 -1.52 -5.54 3.22
C LEU A 70 -0.49 -4.50 3.71
N LEU A 71 0.47 -4.91 4.53
CA LEU A 71 1.53 -4.03 5.03
C LEU A 71 2.38 -3.46 3.88
N VAL A 72 2.78 -4.32 2.94
CA VAL A 72 3.52 -3.92 1.74
C VAL A 72 2.75 -2.84 0.97
N GLY A 73 1.45 -3.02 0.77
CA GLY A 73 0.63 -2.05 0.04
C GLY A 73 0.40 -0.73 0.78
N ILE A 74 0.23 -0.76 2.11
CA ILE A 74 0.03 0.44 2.93
C ILE A 74 1.29 1.32 2.93
N LEU A 75 2.47 0.72 2.85
CA LEU A 75 3.72 1.43 3.03
C LEU A 75 4.40 1.76 1.70
N LEU A 76 4.48 0.78 0.80
CA LEU A 76 5.15 0.94 -0.49
C LEU A 76 4.17 1.32 -1.62
N GLY A 77 2.87 1.22 -1.38
CA GLY A 77 1.85 1.56 -2.35
C GLY A 77 1.21 0.36 -3.07
N ILE A 78 0.16 0.65 -3.82
CA ILE A 78 -0.77 -0.36 -4.34
C ILE A 78 -0.13 -1.28 -5.38
N THR A 79 0.84 -0.81 -6.15
CA THR A 79 1.55 -1.62 -7.17
C THR A 79 2.36 -2.74 -6.53
N TYR A 80 3.15 -2.41 -5.50
CA TYR A 80 3.89 -3.39 -4.71
C TYR A 80 2.95 -4.29 -3.91
N GLY A 81 1.90 -3.72 -3.31
CA GLY A 81 0.86 -4.47 -2.61
C GLY A 81 0.16 -5.49 -3.51
N ALA A 82 -0.21 -5.11 -4.73
CA ALA A 82 -0.82 -6.01 -5.71
C ALA A 82 0.11 -7.15 -6.13
N GLY A 83 1.40 -6.88 -6.30
CA GLY A 83 2.42 -7.91 -6.54
C GLY A 83 2.52 -8.90 -5.38
N ALA A 84 2.52 -8.41 -4.13
CA ALA A 84 2.53 -9.26 -2.95
C ALA A 84 1.24 -10.09 -2.79
N ILE A 85 0.08 -9.50 -3.08
CA ILE A 85 -1.21 -10.21 -3.10
C ILE A 85 -1.17 -11.34 -4.14
N LEU A 86 -0.69 -11.06 -5.35
CA LEU A 86 -0.60 -12.04 -6.42
C LEU A 86 0.33 -13.21 -6.04
N ALA A 87 1.48 -12.91 -5.43
CA ALA A 87 2.42 -13.92 -4.96
C ALA A 87 1.79 -14.83 -3.88
N SER A 88 1.21 -14.23 -2.84
CA SER A 88 0.60 -15.00 -1.74
C SER A 88 -0.67 -15.76 -2.17
N TYR A 89 -1.46 -15.22 -3.12
CA TYR A 89 -2.59 -15.95 -3.69
C TYR A 89 -2.15 -17.13 -4.54
N THR A 90 -1.10 -16.96 -5.36
CA THR A 90 -0.54 -18.05 -6.18
C THR A 90 0.05 -19.17 -5.32
N ASN A 91 0.65 -18.82 -4.18
CA ASN A 91 1.18 -19.77 -3.19
C ASN A 91 0.10 -20.41 -2.30
N LYS A 92 -1.20 -20.16 -2.56
CA LYS A 92 -2.34 -20.64 -1.75
C LYS A 92 -2.29 -20.21 -0.27
N GLU A 93 -1.62 -19.11 0.03
CA GLU A 93 -1.54 -18.56 1.38
C GLU A 93 -2.73 -17.62 1.68
N MET A 94 -3.42 -17.13 0.64
CA MET A 94 -4.57 -16.24 0.76
C MET A 94 -5.84 -16.86 0.17
N THR A 95 -6.96 -16.67 0.85
CA THR A 95 -8.27 -17.01 0.29
C THR A 95 -8.76 -15.94 -0.68
N LYS A 96 -9.73 -16.27 -1.54
CA LYS A 96 -10.41 -15.28 -2.40
C LYS A 96 -11.01 -14.13 -1.57
N LYS A 97 -11.52 -14.44 -0.37
CA LYS A 97 -12.01 -13.43 0.58
C LYS A 97 -10.89 -12.49 1.00
N ASP A 98 -9.73 -13.02 1.37
CA ASP A 98 -8.58 -12.19 1.79
C ASP A 98 -8.12 -11.25 0.67
N VAL A 99 -8.08 -11.73 -0.58
CA VAL A 99 -7.71 -10.90 -1.74
C VAL A 99 -8.66 -9.70 -1.88
N VAL A 100 -9.97 -9.93 -1.71
CA VAL A 100 -10.98 -8.86 -1.78
C VAL A 100 -10.83 -7.89 -0.62
N LEU A 101 -10.74 -8.37 0.62
CA LEU A 101 -10.65 -7.52 1.80
C LEU A 101 -9.37 -6.67 1.79
N VAL A 102 -8.22 -7.30 1.51
CA VAL A 102 -6.93 -6.59 1.38
C VAL A 102 -6.97 -5.62 0.22
N GLY A 103 -7.48 -6.04 -0.94
CA GLY A 103 -7.58 -5.19 -2.12
C GLY A 103 -8.42 -3.93 -1.89
N VAL A 104 -9.59 -4.07 -1.25
CA VAL A 104 -10.44 -2.92 -0.91
C VAL A 104 -9.76 -2.01 0.10
N PHE A 105 -9.14 -2.58 1.14
CA PHE A 105 -8.41 -1.78 2.11
C PHE A 105 -7.30 -0.96 1.45
N LEU A 106 -6.49 -1.58 0.59
CA LEU A 106 -5.41 -0.91 -0.13
C LEU A 106 -5.92 0.15 -1.08
N CYS A 107 -7.05 -0.08 -1.76
CA CYS A 107 -7.66 0.93 -2.61
C CYS A 107 -7.91 2.24 -1.86
N LEU A 108 -8.28 2.17 -0.58
CA LEU A 108 -8.61 3.32 0.26
C LEU A 108 -7.40 3.91 1.02
N CYS A 109 -6.43 3.08 1.43
CA CYS A 109 -5.37 3.46 2.38
C CYS A 109 -3.95 3.05 1.95
N HIS A 110 -3.71 2.77 0.66
CA HIS A 110 -2.35 2.55 0.17
C HIS A 110 -1.45 3.78 0.34
N ALA A 111 -0.14 3.54 0.36
CA ALA A 111 0.91 4.57 0.37
C ALA A 111 0.73 5.63 1.46
N ILE A 112 0.33 5.23 2.67
CA ILE A 112 -0.05 6.15 3.76
C ILE A 112 1.07 7.12 4.14
N ILE A 113 2.33 6.71 3.98
CA ILE A 113 3.50 7.55 4.25
C ILE A 113 3.74 8.52 3.09
N GLU A 114 3.80 8.01 1.86
CA GLU A 114 4.06 8.80 0.65
C GLU A 114 3.00 9.88 0.45
N ASP A 115 1.72 9.51 0.47
CA ASP A 115 0.61 10.45 0.27
C ASP A 115 0.61 11.53 1.36
N THR A 116 0.86 11.13 2.62
CA THR A 116 0.89 12.08 3.74
C THR A 116 2.06 13.07 3.62
N LEU A 117 3.24 12.61 3.21
CA LEU A 117 4.41 13.47 3.00
C LEU A 117 4.21 14.41 1.79
N LEU A 118 3.62 13.91 0.71
CA LEU A 118 3.29 14.72 -0.46
C LEU A 118 2.29 15.83 -0.10
N PHE A 119 1.19 15.47 0.57
CA PHE A 119 0.20 16.46 1.00
C PHE A 119 0.74 17.43 2.06
N ALA A 120 1.57 16.95 3.00
CA ALA A 120 2.25 17.81 3.96
C ALA A 120 3.19 18.82 3.29
N SER A 121 3.91 18.41 2.23
CA SER A 121 4.77 19.31 1.45
C SER A 121 4.01 20.43 0.73
N ILE A 122 2.70 20.27 0.52
CA ILE A 122 1.81 21.27 -0.09
C ILE A 122 1.07 22.09 0.99
N GLY A 123 1.31 21.81 2.28
CA GLY A 123 0.75 22.54 3.41
C GLY A 123 -0.50 21.91 4.04
N ALA A 124 -0.85 20.67 3.69
CA ALA A 124 -1.97 19.96 4.29
C ALA A 124 -1.62 19.38 5.68
N ILE A 125 -2.65 19.19 6.51
CA ILE A 125 -2.51 18.58 7.84
C ILE A 125 -2.39 17.06 7.68
N GLY A 126 -1.16 16.56 7.61
CA GLY A 126 -0.87 15.14 7.36
C GLY A 126 -1.57 14.17 8.32
N TRP A 127 -1.55 14.44 9.63
CA TRP A 127 -2.17 13.56 10.62
C TRP A 127 -3.68 13.38 10.44
N LEU A 128 -4.39 14.42 10.00
CA LEU A 128 -5.83 14.34 9.74
C LEU A 128 -6.10 13.41 8.54
N LEU A 129 -5.30 13.52 7.48
CA LEU A 129 -5.43 12.68 6.29
C LEU A 129 -5.23 11.21 6.61
N VAL A 130 -4.19 10.89 7.39
CA VAL A 130 -3.90 9.53 7.84
C VAL A 130 -5.08 8.94 8.62
N ILE A 131 -5.58 9.68 9.62
CA ILE A 131 -6.67 9.19 10.49
C ILE A 131 -7.93 8.94 9.68
N VAL A 132 -8.36 9.92 8.87
CA VAL A 132 -9.60 9.79 8.10
C VAL A 132 -9.51 8.63 7.11
N ARG A 133 -8.41 8.50 6.36
CA ARG A 133 -8.24 7.41 5.39
C ARG A 133 -8.20 6.04 6.06
N PHE A 134 -7.44 5.92 7.14
CA PHE A 134 -7.34 4.66 7.87
C PHE A 134 -8.67 4.25 8.49
N THR A 135 -9.41 5.19 9.07
CA THR A 135 -10.75 4.94 9.63
C THR A 135 -11.75 4.53 8.55
N VAL A 136 -11.84 5.27 7.44
CA VAL A 136 -12.75 4.94 6.33
C VAL A 136 -12.41 3.58 5.73
N ALA A 137 -11.14 3.30 5.49
CA ALA A 137 -10.68 2.02 4.98
C ALA A 137 -11.06 0.86 5.90
N SER A 138 -10.87 1.05 7.21
CA SER A 138 -11.21 0.05 8.22
C SER A 138 -12.72 -0.22 8.29
N ILE A 139 -13.53 0.83 8.27
CA ILE A 139 -15.00 0.71 8.29
C ILE A 139 -15.50 0.01 7.03
N VAL A 140 -15.09 0.46 5.84
CA VAL A 140 -15.53 -0.12 4.57
C VAL A 140 -15.11 -1.58 4.46
N THR A 141 -13.86 -1.90 4.83
CA THR A 141 -13.36 -3.28 4.81
C THR A 141 -14.11 -4.16 5.80
N GLY A 142 -14.39 -3.65 7.00
CA GLY A 142 -15.19 -4.34 8.02
C GLY A 142 -16.63 -4.59 7.58
N LEU A 143 -17.27 -3.61 6.93
CA LEU A 143 -18.62 -3.75 6.36
C LEU A 143 -18.64 -4.81 5.25
N ILE A 144 -17.65 -4.79 4.35
CA ILE A 144 -17.53 -5.80 3.30
C ILE A 144 -17.31 -7.18 3.91
N ASN A 145 -16.44 -7.30 4.93
CA ASN A 145 -16.25 -8.56 5.65
C ASN A 145 -17.56 -9.13 6.23
N LEU A 146 -18.43 -8.26 6.74
CA LEU A 146 -19.74 -8.65 7.29
C LEU A 146 -20.72 -9.07 6.20
N LEU A 147 -20.73 -8.38 5.06
CA LEU A 147 -21.58 -8.69 3.91
C LEU A 147 -21.07 -9.88 3.09
N TYR A 148 -19.80 -10.25 3.28
CA TYR A 148 -19.17 -11.35 2.56
C TYR A 148 -19.68 -12.69 3.11
N HIS A 149 -20.80 -13.16 2.58
CA HIS A 149 -21.27 -14.52 2.81
C HIS A 149 -20.37 -15.50 2.05
N PRO A 150 -19.71 -16.46 2.72
CA PRO A 150 -18.87 -17.43 2.04
C PRO A 150 -19.73 -18.34 1.16
N LYS A 151 -19.80 -18.05 -0.15
CA LYS A 151 -20.16 -19.02 -1.18
C LYS A 151 -18.90 -19.79 -1.58
N GLU A 152 -18.53 -20.77 -0.75
CA GLU A 152 -17.70 -21.95 -1.03
C GLU A 152 -16.87 -22.32 0.20
N LYS A 153 -17.27 -23.42 0.85
CA LYS A 153 -16.36 -24.26 1.61
C LYS A 153 -15.71 -25.24 0.62
N THR A 154 -14.65 -24.82 -0.08
CA THR A 154 -13.78 -25.75 -0.79
C THR A 154 -12.37 -25.17 -0.76
N ASP A 155 -11.38 -26.00 -0.43
CA ASP A 155 -9.93 -25.72 -0.42
C ASP A 155 -9.24 -25.10 0.81
N VAL A 156 -9.76 -25.31 2.03
CA VAL A 156 -8.92 -25.14 3.26
C VAL A 156 -8.74 -26.46 4.04
N GLN A 157 -9.11 -27.61 3.48
CA GLN A 157 -9.05 -28.89 4.19
C GLN A 157 -8.20 -29.96 3.46
N THR A 158 -6.96 -29.62 3.13
CA THR A 158 -5.91 -30.64 2.83
C THR A 158 -4.47 -30.26 3.20
N ALA A 159 -4.22 -29.12 3.84
CA ALA A 159 -2.89 -28.79 4.35
C ALA A 159 -2.78 -29.22 5.82
N ALA A 160 -2.51 -30.50 6.03
CA ALA A 160 -2.07 -31.06 7.31
C ALA A 160 -0.77 -30.36 7.81
N PRO A 161 -0.46 -30.42 9.12
CA PRO A 161 0.59 -29.60 9.73
C PRO A 161 1.97 -30.10 9.29
N VAL A 162 2.79 -29.23 8.69
CA VAL A 162 4.21 -29.55 8.54
C VAL A 162 4.92 -29.13 9.82
N ALA A 163 4.85 -30.03 10.81
CA ALA A 163 5.86 -30.14 11.84
C ALA A 163 6.98 -31.06 11.32
N GLY A 164 8.22 -30.57 11.34
CA GLY A 164 9.44 -31.40 11.35
C GLY A 164 10.55 -30.96 10.37
N PRO A 165 11.82 -31.19 10.71
CA PRO A 165 12.53 -30.70 11.89
C PRO A 165 13.62 -29.69 11.50
N VAL A 166 14.04 -28.89 12.47
CA VAL A 166 15.34 -28.19 12.45
C VAL A 166 16.43 -29.26 12.38
N GLY A 167 17.01 -29.46 11.20
CA GLY A 167 18.16 -30.32 10.95
C GLY A 167 19.44 -29.49 10.81
N LEU A 168 20.13 -29.30 11.93
CA LEU A 168 21.59 -29.14 11.96
C LEU A 168 22.24 -30.42 11.40
N ALA A 169 23.27 -30.28 10.57
CA ALA A 169 24.49 -31.11 10.48
C ALA A 169 24.98 -31.33 9.03
N GLU A 170 26.25 -30.94 8.83
CA GLU A 170 27.29 -31.62 8.01
C GLU A 170 26.95 -32.09 6.59
N LYS A 171 27.55 -31.48 5.56
CA LYS A 171 28.91 -31.82 5.08
C LYS A 171 29.42 -30.80 4.07
#